data_AF-H9EZP2-F1
#
_entry.id   AF-H9EZP2-F1
#
_cell.length_a   1.000
_cell.length_b   1.000
_cell.length_c   1.000
_cell.angle_alpha   90.00
_cell.angle_beta   90.00
_cell.angle_gamma   90.00
#
_symmetry.space_group_name_H-M   'P 1'
#
loop_
_entity.id
_entity.type
_entity.pdbx_description
1 polymer ?
#
loop_
_entity_poly.entity_id
_entity_poly.type
_entity_poly.pdbx_seq_one_letter_code
_entity_poly.pdbx_strand_id
1 'polypeptide(L)'
;MRGMRLLGALLALLALLQGAVSLKIAAFNIQTFGETKMSNATLVSYIVQILSRYDIALVQEVRDSHLTAVGKLLDNLNQDAP
;
A
#
# COMPACT_ATOMS: atom_id res chain seq x y z
N MET A 1 17.00 -4.89 -43.93
CA MET A 1 16.50 -5.88 -42.95
C MET A 1 16.93 -5.63 -41.50
N ARG A 2 18.17 -5.19 -41.20
CA ARG A 2 18.62 -4.91 -39.82
C ARG A 2 17.82 -3.80 -39.11
N GLY A 3 17.54 -2.68 -39.79
CA GLY A 3 16.75 -1.57 -39.23
C GLY A 3 15.33 -1.96 -38.83
N MET A 4 14.65 -2.78 -39.63
CA MET A 4 13.29 -3.28 -39.32
C MET A 4 13.27 -4.17 -38.07
N ARG A 5 14.32 -4.99 -37.88
CA ARG A 5 14.46 -5.83 -36.68
C ARG A 5 14.74 -5.00 -35.42
N LEU A 6 15.57 -3.97 -35.54
CA LEU A 6 15.85 -3.05 -34.44
C LEU A 6 14.60 -2.25 -34.03
N LEU A 7 13.82 -1.77 -35.00
CA LEU A 7 12.56 -1.08 -34.74
C LEU A 7 11.55 -1.99 -34.05
N GLY A 8 11.40 -3.23 -34.51
CA GLY A 8 10.54 -4.23 -33.87
C GLY A 8 10.96 -4.54 -32.43
N ALA A 9 12.27 -4.69 -32.18
CA ALA A 9 12.80 -4.91 -30.83
C ALA A 9 12.55 -3.70 -29.91
N LEU A 10 12.71 -2.48 -30.42
CA LEU A 10 12.45 -1.25 -29.66
C LEU A 10 10.97 -1.11 -29.28
N LEU A 11 10.06 -1.41 -30.21
CA LEU A 11 8.62 -1.40 -29.95
C LEU A 11 8.21 -2.45 -28.91
N ALA A 12 8.77 -3.66 -28.99
CA ALA A 12 8.54 -4.72 -28.00
C ALA A 12 9.04 -4.30 -26.60
N LEU A 13 10.23 -3.69 -26.52
CA LEU A 13 10.77 -3.19 -25.25
C LEU A 13 9.89 -2.07 -24.65
N LEU A 14 9.39 -1.15 -25.48
CA LEU A 14 8.49 -0.09 -25.02
C LEU A 14 7.18 -0.65 -24.46
N ALA A 15 6.60 -1.65 -25.14
CA ALA A 15 5.38 -2.32 -24.69
C ALA A 15 5.59 -3.03 -23.35
N LEU A 16 6.75 -3.70 -23.16
CA LEU A 16 7.11 -4.32 -21.89
C LEU A 16 7.30 -3.29 -20.77
N LEU A 17 7.87 -2.12 -21.07
CA LEU A 17 8.03 -1.04 -20.10
C LEU A 17 6.68 -0.46 -19.63
N GLN A 18 5.67 -0.38 -20.52
CA GLN A 18 4.34 0.09 -20.13
C GLN A 18 3.58 -0.88 -19.23
N GLY A 19 3.94 -2.17 -19.27
CA GLY A 19 3.37 -3.19 -18.38
C GLY A 19 4.08 -3.30 -17.02
N ALA A 20 5.19 -2.60 -16.81
CA ALA A 20 5.91 -2.65 -15.55
C ALA A 20 5.11 -1.94 -14.46
N VAL A 21 4.60 -2.71 -13.49
CA VAL A 21 3.92 -2.17 -12.31
C VAL A 21 4.99 -1.67 -11.33
N SER A 22 4.87 -0.40 -10.90
CA SER A 22 5.74 0.17 -9.88
C SER A 22 5.28 -0.28 -8.48
N LEU A 23 6.22 -0.76 -7.68
CA LEU A 23 5.99 -1.06 -6.25
C LEU A 23 5.82 0.25 -5.47
N LYS A 24 4.68 0.42 -4.80
CA LYS A 24 4.35 1.59 -3.98
C LYS A 24 4.72 1.34 -2.52
N ILE A 25 5.69 2.12 -2.03
CA ILE A 25 6.16 2.05 -0.65
C ILE A 25 5.87 3.38 0.05
N ALA A 26 5.42 3.34 1.30
CA ALA A 26 5.22 4.53 2.12
C ALA A 26 5.73 4.37 3.55
N ALA A 27 5.99 5.50 4.20
CA ALA A 27 6.13 5.61 5.64
C ALA A 27 5.14 6.66 6.13
N PHE A 28 4.27 6.29 7.07
CA PHE A 28 3.22 7.15 7.60
C PHE A 28 3.31 7.18 9.12
N ASN A 29 3.61 8.36 9.67
CA ASN A 29 3.53 8.60 11.10
C ASN A 29 2.08 8.96 11.45
N ILE A 30 1.37 8.04 12.09
CA ILE A 30 -0.02 8.25 12.51
C ILE A 30 0.01 8.70 13.97
N GLN A 31 -0.28 9.98 14.18
CA GLN A 31 -0.16 10.60 15.50
C GLN A 31 -0.87 9.77 16.58
N THR A 32 -0.13 9.33 17.59
CA THR A 32 -0.65 8.54 18.72
C THR A 32 -1.52 7.37 18.25
N PHE A 33 -1.00 6.54 17.34
CA PHE A 33 -1.72 5.38 16.82
C PHE A 33 -1.93 4.35 17.92
N GLY A 34 -3.17 4.09 18.30
CA GLY A 34 -3.52 3.19 19.39
C GLY A 34 -5.02 3.00 19.50
N GLU A 35 -5.47 2.38 20.59
CA GLU A 35 -6.86 1.92 20.75
C GLU A 35 -7.90 3.03 20.60
N THR A 36 -7.65 4.21 21.20
CA THR A 36 -8.55 5.38 21.10
C THR A 36 -8.75 5.86 19.66
N LYS A 37 -7.70 5.77 18.84
CA LYS A 37 -7.80 6.15 17.42
C LYS A 37 -8.52 5.08 16.62
N MET A 38 -8.25 3.81 16.92
CA MET A 38 -8.87 2.65 16.26
C MET A 38 -10.31 2.35 16.72
N SER A 39 -10.83 3.05 17.73
CA SER A 39 -12.25 2.98 18.12
C SER A 39 -13.13 3.98 17.37
N ASN A 40 -12.54 4.95 16.66
CA ASN A 40 -13.28 5.91 15.86
C ASN A 40 -13.40 5.42 14.41
N ALA A 41 -14.59 4.98 14.02
CA ALA A 41 -14.86 4.41 12.70
C ALA A 41 -14.48 5.33 11.53
N THR A 42 -14.67 6.65 11.68
CA THR A 42 -14.29 7.64 10.66
C THR A 42 -12.78 7.74 10.50
N LEU A 43 -12.01 7.66 11.60
CA LEU A 43 -10.55 7.69 11.51
C LEU A 43 -10.01 6.38 10.93
N VAL A 44 -10.59 5.25 11.32
CA VAL A 44 -10.22 3.94 10.78
C VAL A 44 -10.44 3.88 9.27
N SER A 45 -11.58 4.38 8.77
CA SER A 45 -11.86 4.36 7.33
C SER A 45 -10.84 5.17 6.53
N TYR A 46 -10.40 6.33 7.02
CA TYR A 46 -9.32 7.09 6.38
C TYR A 46 -7.97 6.37 6.43
N ILE A 47 -7.61 5.77 7.57
CA ILE A 47 -6.35 5.04 7.71
C ILE A 47 -6.31 3.86 6.73
N VAL A 48 -7.39 3.07 6.66
CA VAL A 48 -7.53 1.96 5.70
C VAL A 48 -7.40 2.47 4.27
N GLN A 49 -8.17 3.49 3.90
CA GLN A 49 -8.13 4.07 2.56
C GLN A 49 -6.72 4.57 2.16
N ILE A 50 -5.97 5.14 3.10
CA ILE A 50 -4.59 5.57 2.86
C ILE A 50 -3.68 4.36 2.67
N LEU A 51 -3.72 3.38 3.57
CA LEU A 51 -2.81 2.24 3.57
C LEU A 51 -3.05 1.29 2.39
N SER A 52 -4.31 1.09 1.97
CA SER A 52 -4.68 0.26 0.80
C SER A 52 -4.13 0.77 -0.53
N ARG A 53 -3.51 1.96 -0.57
CA ARG A 53 -2.84 2.50 -1.78
C ARG A 53 -1.43 1.97 -2.01
N TYR A 54 -0.85 1.30 -1.01
CA TYR A 54 0.55 0.92 -0.98
C TYR A 54 0.70 -0.59 -0.88
N ASP A 55 1.72 -1.12 -1.55
CA ASP A 55 2.10 -2.53 -1.43
C ASP A 55 2.85 -2.78 -0.12
N ILE A 56 3.62 -1.79 0.35
CA ILE A 56 4.32 -1.82 1.63
C ILE A 56 4.15 -0.47 2.31
N ALA A 57 3.68 -0.47 3.56
CA ALA A 57 3.56 0.74 4.37
C ALA A 57 4.18 0.53 5.75
N LEU A 58 5.06 1.46 6.14
CA LEU A 58 5.57 1.56 7.51
C LEU A 58 4.66 2.50 8.31
N VAL A 59 4.04 1.98 9.38
CA VAL A 59 3.27 2.79 10.34
C VAL A 59 4.13 3.12 11.55
N GLN A 60 4.20 4.40 11.93
CA GLN A 60 5.00 4.91 13.05
C GLN A 60 4.12 5.54 14.13
N GLU A 61 4.72 5.77 15.30
CA GLU A 61 4.07 6.26 16.52
C GLU A 61 2.95 5.32 17.05
N VAL A 62 3.19 4.02 16.89
CA VAL A 62 2.35 2.97 17.48
C VAL A 62 2.49 3.00 19.00
N ARG A 63 1.42 3.41 19.68
CA ARG A 63 1.21 3.40 21.12
C ARG A 63 0.13 2.38 21.45
N ASP A 64 0.50 1.12 21.33
CA ASP A 64 -0.39 -0.03 21.50
C ASP A 64 0.31 -1.11 22.31
N SER A 65 0.14 -1.07 23.64
CA SER A 65 0.85 -1.98 24.55
C SER A 65 0.37 -3.42 24.46
N HIS A 66 -0.83 -3.66 23.93
CA HIS A 66 -1.47 -4.98 23.87
C HIS A 66 -1.69 -5.49 22.44
N LEU A 67 -1.19 -4.76 21.42
CA LEU A 67 -1.37 -5.07 19.99
C LEU A 67 -2.84 -5.10 19.52
N THR A 68 -3.74 -4.50 20.29
CA THR A 68 -5.19 -4.44 20.05
C THR A 68 -5.54 -3.51 18.89
N ALA A 69 -4.84 -2.38 18.77
CA ALA A 69 -5.04 -1.42 17.69
C ALA A 69 -4.46 -1.94 16.36
N VAL A 70 -3.29 -2.60 16.42
CA VAL A 70 -2.67 -3.25 15.24
C VAL A 70 -3.57 -4.38 14.73
N GLY A 71 -4.07 -5.24 15.63
CA GLY A 71 -5.00 -6.32 15.28
C GLY A 71 -6.26 -5.79 14.57
N LYS A 72 -6.92 -4.79 15.17
CA LYS A 72 -8.09 -4.15 14.54
C LYS A 72 -7.78 -3.57 13.16
N LEU A 73 -6.60 -2.96 12.98
CA LEU A 73 -6.22 -2.41 11.68
C LEU A 73 -6.08 -3.51 10.63
N LEU A 74 -5.43 -4.62 10.99
CA LEU A 74 -5.30 -5.79 10.11
C LEU A 74 -6.66 -6.42 9.81
N ASP A 75 -7.53 -6.56 10.79
CA ASP A 75 -8.90 -7.05 10.59
C ASP A 75 -9.65 -6.19 9.57
N ASN A 76 -9.53 -4.85 9.65
CA ASN A 76 -10.15 -3.93 8.70
C ASN A 76 -9.52 -3.99 7.29
N LEU A 77 -8.19 -4.13 7.20
CA LEU A 77 -7.49 -4.24 5.91
C LEU A 77 -7.78 -5.57 5.20
N ASN A 78 -8.06 -6.63 5.98
CA ASN A 78 -8.28 -7.98 5.47
C ASN A 78 -9.75 -8.37 5.35
N GLN A 79 -10.72 -7.45 5.54
CA GLN A 79 -12.16 -7.80 5.52
C GLN A 79 -12.60 -8.43 4.19
N ASP A 80 -12.02 -7.98 3.08
CA ASP A 80 -12.31 -8.48 1.74
C ASP A 80 -11.25 -9.48 1.23
N ALA A 81 -10.34 -9.94 2.10
CA ALA A 81 -9.37 -10.96 1.74
C ALA A 81 -10.09 -12.31 1.52
N PRO A 82 -9.77 -13.05 0.43
CA PRO A 82 -10.41 -14.32 0.10
C PRO A 82 -10.09 -15.45 1.10
#